data_AF-A0A554JP18-F1
#
_entry.id   AF-A0A554JP18-F1
#
_cell.length_a   1.000
_cell.length_b   1.000
_cell.length_c   1.000
_cell.angle_alpha   90.00
_cell.angle_beta   90.00
_cell.angle_gamma   90.00
#
_symmetry.space_group_name_H-M   'P 1'
#
loop_
_entity.id
_entity.type
_entity.pdbx_description
1 polymer ?
#
loop_
_entity_poly.entity_id
_entity_poly.type
_entity_poly.pdbx_seq_one_letter_code
_entity_poly.pdbx_strand_id
1 'polypeptide(L)'
;MDIAISPSIKKIVMRKVRIIWFVRRVLPLLLLETVAVGFIVRQLAASVFFNQVLQNAIVHTFSRSPVMMADFFFRAFLNTDIAVQLLIAGSVLMGMLFLRDAGRTLRTFTLKSNLSSLVRVV
;
A
#
# COMPACT_ATOMS: atom_id res chain seq x y z
N MET A 1 -6.36 -38.84 26.98
CA MET A 1 -7.80 -38.63 26.70
C MET A 1 -7.90 -37.62 25.57
N ASP A 2 -7.96 -38.09 24.34
CA ASP A 2 -8.11 -37.22 23.17
C ASP A 2 -9.57 -36.83 23.02
N ILE A 3 -9.89 -35.59 23.38
CA ILE A 3 -11.23 -35.05 23.22
C ILE A 3 -11.42 -34.83 21.71
N ALA A 4 -12.13 -35.74 21.05
CA ALA A 4 -12.50 -35.61 19.64
C ALA A 4 -13.52 -34.47 19.47
N ILE A 5 -13.02 -33.23 19.40
CA ILE A 5 -13.85 -32.04 19.19
C ILE A 5 -14.42 -32.09 17.78
N SER A 6 -15.75 -32.05 17.68
CA SER A 6 -16.45 -32.04 16.39
C SER A 6 -15.92 -30.92 15.48
N PRO A 7 -15.77 -31.18 14.16
CA PRO A 7 -15.16 -30.23 13.23
C PRO A 7 -15.91 -28.89 13.15
N SER A 8 -17.20 -28.86 13.47
CA SER A 8 -17.99 -27.62 13.50
C SER A 8 -17.62 -26.72 14.68
N ILE A 9 -17.38 -27.29 15.87
CA ILE A 9 -16.93 -26.54 17.04
C ILE A 9 -15.52 -26.01 16.83
N LYS A 10 -14.62 -26.82 16.28
CA LYS A 10 -13.25 -26.39 15.92
C LYS A 10 -13.28 -25.19 14.97
N LYS A 11 -14.18 -25.19 13.97
CA LYS A 11 -14.33 -24.07 13.02
C LYS A 11 -14.76 -22.77 13.71
N ILE A 12 -15.70 -22.85 14.66
CA ILE A 12 -16.21 -21.69 15.41
C ILE A 12 -15.11 -21.11 16.31
N VAL A 13 -14.40 -21.96 17.05
CA VAL A 13 -13.31 -21.54 17.93
C VAL A 13 -12.17 -20.90 17.14
N MET A 14 -11.74 -21.54 16.04
CA MET A 14 -10.68 -21.00 15.19
C MET A 14 -11.05 -19.66 14.54
N ARG A 15 -12.33 -19.43 14.22
CA ARG A 15 -12.80 -18.14 13.72
C ARG A 15 -12.64 -17.04 14.78
N LYS A 16 -13.02 -17.31 16.03
CA LYS A 16 -12.89 -16.35 17.14
C LYS A 16 -11.42 -16.05 17.44
N VAL A 17 -10.57 -17.07 17.50
CA VAL A 17 -9.13 -16.89 17.73
C VAL A 17 -8.50 -16.04 16.63
N ARG A 18 -8.80 -16.30 15.36
CA ARG A 18 -8.32 -15.46 14.25
C ARG A 18 -8.79 -14.02 14.33
N ILE A 19 -10.06 -13.79 14.68
CA ILE A 19 -10.61 -12.44 14.84
C ILE A 19 -9.89 -11.70 15.98
N ILE A 20 -9.73 -12.33 17.14
CA ILE A 20 -9.05 -11.72 18.30
C ILE A 20 -7.59 -11.43 17.98
N TRP A 21 -6.90 -12.36 17.32
CA TRP A 21 -5.51 -12.17 16.88
C TRP A 21 -5.41 -11.02 15.87
N PHE A 22 -6.31 -10.98 14.88
CA PHE A 22 -6.33 -9.90 13.88
C PHE A 22 -6.59 -8.55 14.54
N VAL A 23 -7.60 -8.44 15.42
CA VAL A 23 -7.96 -7.21 16.11
C VAL A 23 -6.86 -6.73 17.06
N ARG A 24 -6.16 -7.63 17.75
CA ARG A 24 -5.09 -7.23 18.69
C ARG A 24 -3.73 -7.01 18.04
N ARG A 25 -3.42 -7.71 16.94
CA ARG A 25 -2.08 -7.74 16.36
C ARG A 25 -1.99 -6.96 15.05
N VAL A 26 -2.98 -7.09 14.18
CA VAL A 26 -2.90 -6.59 12.79
C VAL A 26 -3.66 -5.27 12.63
N LEU A 27 -4.86 -5.20 13.18
CA LEU A 27 -5.72 -4.01 13.09
C LEU A 27 -5.05 -2.73 13.63
N PRO A 28 -4.30 -2.74 14.76
CA PRO A 28 -3.67 -1.52 15.26
C PRO A 28 -2.59 -0.98 14.33
N LEU A 29 -1.79 -1.86 13.72
CA LEU A 29 -0.77 -1.48 12.74
C LEU A 29 -1.42 -0.89 11.48
N LEU A 30 -2.44 -1.56 10.94
CA LEU A 30 -3.17 -1.08 9.76
C LEU A 30 -3.85 0.27 10.02
N LEU A 31 -4.43 0.46 11.21
CA LEU A 31 -5.03 1.74 11.59
C LEU A 31 -3.97 2.84 11.66
N LEU A 32 -2.81 2.55 12.26
CA LEU A 32 -1.71 3.50 12.36
C LEU A 32 -1.18 3.90 10.98
N GLU A 33 -0.98 2.93 10.08
CA GLU A 33 -0.61 3.17 8.69
C GLU A 33 -1.68 4.01 7.96
N THR A 34 -2.96 3.66 8.11
CA THR A 34 -4.06 4.38 7.47
C THR A 34 -4.16 5.82 7.97
N VAL A 35 -4.01 6.04 9.28
CA VAL A 35 -4.01 7.38 9.88
C VAL A 35 -2.79 8.17 9.40
N ALA A 36 -1.61 7.56 9.34
CA ALA A 36 -0.40 8.20 8.84
C ALA A 36 -0.56 8.63 7.37
N VAL A 37 -1.05 7.73 6.50
CA VAL A 37 -1.32 8.04 5.09
C VAL A 37 -2.38 9.14 4.98
N GLY A 38 -3.48 9.03 5.74
CA GLY A 38 -4.54 10.05 5.74
C GLY A 38 -4.04 11.42 6.19
N PHE A 39 -3.16 11.47 7.20
CA PHE A 39 -2.53 12.70 7.66
C PHE A 39 -1.64 13.31 6.58
N ILE A 40 -0.79 12.50 5.94
CA ILE A 40 0.07 12.95 4.84
C ILE A 40 -0.78 13.50 3.68
N VAL A 41 -1.81 12.77 3.26
CA VAL A 41 -2.71 13.20 2.18
C VAL A 41 -3.42 14.51 2.54
N ARG A 42 -3.88 14.66 3.78
CA ARG A 42 -4.51 15.90 4.26
C ARG A 42 -3.53 17.08 4.23
N GLN A 43 -2.30 16.88 4.69
CA GLN A 43 -1.27 17.92 4.65
C GLN A 43 -0.89 18.30 3.21
N LEU A 44 -0.80 17.31 2.31
CA LEU A 44 -0.59 17.54 0.90
C LEU A 44 -1.77 18.32 0.28
N ALA A 45 -3.02 17.98 0.61
CA ALA A 45 -4.19 18.69 0.11
C ALA A 45 -4.29 20.13 0.62
N ALA A 46 -3.83 20.40 1.83
CA ALA A 46 -3.78 21.74 2.40
C ALA A 46 -2.63 22.59 1.81
N SER A 47 -1.51 21.97 1.45
CA SER A 47 -0.31 22.66 0.97
C SER A 47 -0.27 22.77 -0.56
N VAL A 48 -0.83 21.79 -1.26
CA VAL A 48 -0.92 21.72 -2.72
C VAL A 48 -2.38 21.90 -3.10
N PHE A 49 -2.74 23.05 -3.64
CA PHE A 49 -4.06 23.25 -4.26
C PHE A 49 -4.17 22.35 -5.49
N PHE A 50 -4.57 21.09 -5.28
CA PHE A 50 -4.70 20.08 -6.35
C PHE A 50 -5.53 20.60 -7.52
N ASN A 51 -6.57 21.39 -7.25
CA ASN A 51 -7.39 22.00 -8.30
C ASN A 51 -6.59 23.00 -9.16
N GLN A 52 -5.75 23.85 -8.55
CA GLN A 52 -4.91 24.79 -9.29
C GLN A 52 -3.79 24.08 -10.04
N VAL A 53 -3.18 23.04 -9.44
CA VAL A 53 -2.16 22.23 -10.11
C VAL A 53 -2.75 21.44 -11.27
N LEU A 54 -3.93 20.83 -11.11
CA LEU A 54 -4.62 20.11 -12.18
C LEU A 54 -5.08 21.05 -13.29
N GLN A 55 -5.65 22.21 -12.98
CA GLN A 55 -6.03 23.19 -14.00
C GLN A 55 -4.80 23.68 -14.77
N ASN A 56 -3.71 24.03 -14.09
CA ASN A 56 -2.47 24.45 -14.75
C ASN A 56 -1.84 23.31 -15.57
N ALA A 57 -1.81 22.09 -15.03
CA ALA A 57 -1.24 20.92 -15.73
C ALA A 57 -2.07 20.55 -16.97
N ILE A 58 -3.40 20.49 -16.84
CA ILE A 58 -4.32 20.09 -17.92
C ILE A 58 -4.32 21.14 -19.04
N VAL A 59 -4.45 22.43 -18.68
CA VAL A 59 -4.57 23.50 -19.66
C VAL A 59 -3.25 23.75 -20.40
N HIS A 60 -2.11 23.69 -19.71
CA HIS A 60 -0.83 24.08 -20.30
C HIS A 60 0.08 22.93 -20.77
N THR A 61 -0.18 21.69 -20.33
CA THR A 61 0.83 20.62 -20.47
C THR A 61 0.29 19.31 -21.04
N PHE A 62 -0.86 18.82 -20.56
CA PHE A 62 -1.45 17.56 -21.04
C PHE A 62 -1.84 17.60 -22.52
N SER A 63 -2.24 18.76 -23.04
CA SER A 63 -2.69 18.95 -24.42
C SER A 63 -1.55 19.02 -25.44
N ARG A 64 -0.27 19.16 -25.03
CA ARG A 64 0.87 19.38 -25.94
C ARG A 64 1.85 18.21 -26.03
N SER A 65 2.29 17.62 -24.92
CA SER A 65 3.23 16.49 -24.93
C SER A 65 3.39 15.82 -23.56
N PRO A 66 3.43 14.48 -23.48
CA PRO A 66 3.70 13.75 -22.23
C PRO A 66 5.06 14.10 -21.61
N VAL A 67 6.05 14.50 -22.42
CA VAL A 67 7.41 14.83 -21.94
C VAL A 67 7.41 16.16 -21.18
N MET A 68 6.64 17.15 -21.64
CA MET A 68 6.52 18.43 -20.93
C MET A 68 5.78 18.27 -19.60
N MET A 69 4.94 17.25 -19.48
CA MET A 69 4.24 16.93 -18.23
C MET A 69 5.23 16.51 -17.15
N ALA A 70 6.20 15.66 -17.49
CA ALA A 70 7.26 15.26 -16.57
C ALA A 70 8.10 16.48 -16.13
N ASP A 71 8.47 17.38 -17.06
CA ASP A 71 9.21 18.60 -16.74
C ASP A 71 8.41 19.54 -15.83
N PHE A 72 7.11 19.71 -16.08
CA PHE A 72 6.22 20.51 -15.22
C PHE A 72 6.17 19.95 -13.78
N PHE A 73 5.93 18.64 -13.63
CA PHE A 73 5.90 18.02 -12.31
C PHE A 73 7.26 18.08 -11.59
N PHE A 74 8.36 17.93 -12.33
CA PHE A 74 9.70 18.04 -11.78
C PHE A 74 10.00 19.46 -11.28
N ARG A 75 9.68 20.48 -12.07
CA ARG A 75 9.83 21.89 -11.66
C ARG A 75 8.89 22.26 -10.52
N ALA A 76 7.66 21.77 -10.53
CA ALA A 76 6.70 21.98 -9.44
C ALA A 76 7.21 21.35 -8.14
N PHE A 77 7.81 20.15 -8.21
CA PHE A 77 8.43 19.51 -7.06
C PHE A 77 9.61 20.32 -6.51
N LEU A 78 10.51 20.79 -7.37
CA LEU A 78 11.68 21.59 -6.96
C LEU A 78 11.32 22.93 -6.31
N ASN A 79 10.21 23.56 -6.75
CA ASN A 79 9.75 24.85 -6.21
C ASN A 79 8.79 24.73 -5.02
N THR A 80 8.50 23.51 -4.57
CA THR A 80 7.62 23.25 -3.43
C THR A 80 8.41 23.26 -2.12
N ASP A 81 7.73 23.53 -1.00
CA ASP A 81 8.33 23.50 0.35
C ASP A 81 9.04 22.18 0.67
N ILE A 82 10.16 22.29 1.39
CA ILE A 82 11.01 21.17 1.83
C ILE A 82 10.20 20.07 2.55
N ALA A 83 9.24 20.47 3.38
CA ALA A 83 8.38 19.53 4.10
C ALA A 83 7.55 18.65 3.13
N VAL A 84 7.01 19.25 2.08
CA VAL A 84 6.22 18.54 1.06
C VAL A 84 7.13 17.69 0.17
N GLN A 85 8.33 18.17 -0.15
CA GLN A 85 9.33 17.36 -0.87
C GLN A 85 9.69 16.08 -0.11
N LEU A 86 9.93 16.19 1.21
CA LEU A 86 10.20 15.04 2.07
C LEU A 86 9.02 14.07 2.16
N LEU A 87 7.79 14.58 2.22
CA LEU A 87 6.58 13.74 2.22
C LEU A 87 6.42 12.96 0.91
N ILE A 88 6.65 13.61 -0.23
CA ILE A 88 6.60 12.95 -1.54
C ILE A 88 7.71 11.91 -1.65
N ALA A 89 8.95 12.25 -1.28
CA ALA A 89 10.08 11.32 -1.31
C ALA A 89 9.84 10.11 -0.39
N GLY A 90 9.35 10.32 0.83
CA GLY A 90 9.01 9.26 1.77
C GLY A 90 7.88 8.36 1.25
N SER A 91 6.87 8.94 0.60
CA SER A 91 5.76 8.19 -0.01
C SER A 91 6.25 7.30 -1.16
N VAL A 92 7.14 7.82 -2.01
CA VAL A 92 7.77 7.06 -3.10
C VAL A 92 8.61 5.92 -2.55
N LEU A 93 9.42 6.19 -1.52
CA LEU A 93 10.25 5.17 -0.86
C LEU A 93 9.38 4.04 -0.28
N MET A 94 8.30 4.37 0.44
CA MET A 94 7.38 3.36 0.95
C MET A 94 6.68 2.58 -0.16
N GLY A 95 6.27 3.25 -1.24
CA GLY A 95 5.71 2.59 -2.42
C GLY A 95 6.67 1.57 -3.03
N MET A 96 7.97 1.89 -3.12
CA MET A 96 9.00 0.97 -3.61
C MET A 96 9.19 -0.22 -2.67
N LEU A 97 9.23 0.00 -1.35
CA LEU A 97 9.33 -1.08 -0.38
C LEU A 97 8.12 -2.00 -0.44
N PHE A 98 6.92 -1.42 -0.55
CA PHE A 98 5.68 -2.17 -0.72
C PHE A 98 5.70 -3.01 -1.99
N LEU A 99 6.13 -2.45 -3.14
CA LEU A 99 6.26 -3.21 -4.39
C LEU A 99 7.27 -4.35 -4.27
N ARG A 100 8.40 -4.11 -3.59
CA ARG A 100 9.42 -5.13 -3.33
C ARG A 100 8.84 -6.28 -2.52
N ASP A 101 8.09 -5.98 -1.47
CA ASP A 101 7.52 -7.00 -0.58
C ASP A 101 6.33 -7.71 -1.21
N ALA A 102 5.50 -7.01 -1.99
CA ALA A 102 4.48 -7.61 -2.83
C ALA A 102 5.10 -8.57 -3.86
N GLY A 103 6.18 -8.17 -4.54
CA GLY A 103 6.89 -9.03 -5.50
C GLY A 103 7.52 -10.25 -4.86
N ARG A 104 8.10 -10.12 -3.66
CA ARG A 104 8.62 -11.25 -2.87
C ARG A 104 7.53 -12.23 -2.48
N THR A 105 6.40 -11.70 -2.01
CA THR A 105 5.23 -12.49 -1.63
C THR A 105 4.67 -13.22 -2.84
N LEU A 106 4.57 -12.54 -3.99
CA LEU A 106 4.10 -13.15 -5.22
C LEU A 106 5.02 -14.30 -5.66
N ARG A 107 6.35 -14.09 -5.63
CA ARG A 107 7.33 -15.14 -5.95
C ARG A 107 7.23 -16.35 -5.01
N THR A 108 7.05 -16.14 -3.71
CA THR A 108 6.91 -17.26 -2.76
C THR A 108 5.59 -18.02 -2.94
N PHE A 109 4.50 -17.33 -3.30
CA PHE A 109 3.25 -17.99 -3.68
C PHE A 109 3.40 -18.82 -4.96
N THR A 110 4.07 -18.31 -6.00
CA THR A 110 4.29 -19.05 -7.26
C THR A 110 5.26 -20.24 -7.10
N LEU A 111 6.26 -20.15 -6.22
CA LEU A 111 7.15 -21.29 -5.91
C LEU A 111 6.44 -22.37 -5.09
N LYS A 112 5.59 -21.99 -4.14
CA LYS A 112 4.84 -22.94 -3.30
C LYS A 112 3.79 -23.72 -4.09
N SER A 113 3.17 -23.12 -5.11
CA SER A 113 2.21 -23.83 -5.97
C SER A 113 2.87 -24.96 -6.78
N ASN A 114 4.11 -24.76 -7.25
CA ASN A 114 4.85 -25.77 -8.03
C ASN A 114 5.36 -26.96 -7.18
N LEU A 115 5.65 -26.75 -5.89
CA LEU A 115 6.03 -27.85 -4.99
C LEU A 115 4.83 -28.71 -4.56
N SER A 116 3.64 -28.12 -4.44
CA SER A 116 2.42 -28.87 -4.07
C SER A 116 1.87 -29.78 -5.17
N SER A 117 2.22 -29.55 -6.43
CA SER A 117 1.89 -30.46 -7.54
C SER A 117 2.84 -31.65 -7.58
N LEU A 118 4.13 -31.46 -7.26
CA LEU A 118 5.13 -32.53 -7.24
C LEU A 118 4.96 -33.51 -6.07
N VAL A 119 4.56 -33.03 -4.88
CA VAL A 119 4.29 -33.89 -3.71
C VAL A 119 3.02 -34.73 -3.89
N ARG A 120 2.15 -34.42 -4.87
CA ARG A 120 0.96 -35.21 -5.15
C ARG A 120 1.19 -36.34 -6.17
N VAL A 121 2.39 -36.39 -6.76
CA VAL A 121 2.75 -37.35 -7.83
C VAL A 121 3.79 -38.38 -7.34
N VAL A 122 4.29 -38.26 -6.11
CA VAL A 122 5.13 -39.25 -5.42
C VAL A 122 4.36 -39.82 -4.25
#